data_AF-A0A8S2FA33-F1
#
_entry.id   AF-A0A8S2FA33-F1
#
_cell.length_a   1.000
_cell.length_b   1.000
_cell.length_c   1.000
_cell.angle_alpha   90.00
_cell.angle_beta   90.00
_cell.angle_gamma   90.00
#
_symmetry.space_group_name_H-M   'P 1'
#
loop_
_entity.id
_entity.type
_entity.pdbx_description
1 polymer ?
#
loop_
_entity_poly.entity_id
_entity_poly.type
_entity_poly.pdbx_seq_one_letter_code
_entity_poly.pdbx_strand_id
1 'polypeptide(L)'
;MAEKLLNSILSKSLEKLPKFSGTITDDVDKWIIDITHELNLVKLDDSHKLAVIQTYLDGDARRWYTNNLQMMHNWATFLRELRATFSSSFSKEAAIKQIGNRQQHINETVFHYYTDMMELANRIDHQMNDELKVAYLTTGLKISLKKEVLRNKPQTPAEFIKYAQDEEKLDSSITTQISNDNRLTIPIDYVASSVRSPLLRASNNLSSFRQQHRQSYYPSPQYYSANLTDNSLV
;
A
#
# COMPACT_ATOMS: atom_id res chain seq x y z
N MET A 1 24.33 27.19 -23.11
CA MET A 1 24.88 26.19 -22.16
C MET A 1 23.78 25.36 -21.49
N ALA A 2 22.66 25.96 -21.05
CA ALA A 2 21.53 25.25 -20.45
C ALA A 2 20.83 24.25 -21.39
N GLU A 3 20.60 24.58 -22.66
CA GLU A 3 19.94 23.67 -23.62
C GLU A 3 20.76 22.42 -23.94
N LYS A 4 22.09 22.55 -24.03
CA LYS A 4 22.99 21.41 -24.27
C LYS A 4 23.02 20.46 -23.08
N LEU A 5 22.95 21.00 -21.86
CA LEU A 5 22.85 20.22 -20.63
C LEU A 5 21.48 19.52 -20.55
N LEU A 6 20.39 20.25 -20.83
CA LEU A 6 19.03 19.70 -20.88
C LEU A 6 18.94 18.55 -21.88
N ASN A 7 19.41 18.75 -23.11
CA ASN A 7 19.38 17.71 -24.15
C ASN A 7 20.24 16.49 -23.78
N SER A 8 21.37 16.70 -23.09
CA SER A 8 22.19 15.59 -22.58
C SER A 8 21.56 14.84 -21.41
N ILE A 9 20.75 15.52 -20.57
CA ILE A 9 20.00 14.88 -19.48
C ILE A 9 18.84 14.09 -20.07
N LEU A 10 18.09 14.69 -20.99
CA LEU A 10 16.99 14.05 -21.69
C LEU A 10 17.45 12.81 -22.48
N SER A 11 18.57 12.89 -23.23
CA SER A 11 19.09 11.73 -23.97
C SER A 11 19.45 10.57 -23.04
N LYS A 12 20.10 10.85 -21.90
CA LYS A 12 20.44 9.84 -20.89
C LYS A 12 19.21 9.28 -20.16
N SER A 13 18.16 10.09 -19.97
CA SER A 13 16.91 9.63 -19.37
C SER A 13 16.19 8.68 -20.31
N LEU A 14 16.13 9.05 -21.59
CA LEU A 14 15.51 8.25 -22.64
C LEU A 14 16.19 6.87 -22.81
N GLU A 15 17.53 6.81 -22.75
CA GLU A 15 18.28 5.54 -22.79
C GLU A 15 17.93 4.55 -21.68
N LYS A 16 17.42 5.04 -20.53
CA LYS A 16 17.12 4.21 -19.35
C LYS A 16 15.68 3.73 -19.30
N LEU A 17 14.83 4.15 -20.24
CA LEU A 17 13.42 3.79 -20.20
C LEU A 17 13.22 2.28 -20.39
N PRO A 18 12.34 1.67 -19.60
CA PRO A 18 12.03 0.25 -19.76
C PRO A 18 11.38 0.02 -21.12
N LYS A 19 11.78 -1.07 -21.79
CA LYS A 19 11.04 -1.57 -22.94
C LYS A 19 9.75 -2.26 -22.48
N PHE A 20 8.74 -2.23 -23.33
CA PHE A 20 7.47 -2.93 -23.09
C PHE A 20 7.28 -4.04 -24.13
N SER A 21 7.19 -5.28 -23.66
CA SER A 21 7.09 -6.46 -24.53
C SER A 21 5.67 -6.94 -24.75
N GLY A 22 4.73 -6.53 -23.89
CA GLY A 22 3.33 -6.95 -23.91
C GLY A 22 3.10 -8.32 -23.27
N THR A 23 4.01 -8.76 -22.40
CA THR A 23 3.89 -10.06 -21.70
C THR A 23 3.03 -9.94 -20.44
N ILE A 24 2.62 -11.08 -19.87
CA ILE A 24 1.78 -11.11 -18.65
C ILE A 24 2.47 -10.50 -17.41
N THR A 25 3.80 -10.41 -17.43
CA THR A 25 4.60 -9.78 -16.37
C THR A 25 4.73 -8.27 -16.54
N ASP A 26 4.40 -7.74 -17.71
CA ASP A 26 4.46 -6.31 -17.97
C ASP A 26 3.23 -5.60 -17.39
N ASP A 27 3.48 -4.53 -16.65
CA ASP A 27 2.42 -3.63 -16.18
C ASP A 27 2.28 -2.47 -17.17
N VAL A 28 1.28 -2.59 -18.06
CA VAL A 28 1.03 -1.59 -19.11
C VAL A 28 0.74 -0.20 -18.52
N ASP A 29 0.05 -0.13 -17.38
CA ASP A 29 -0.33 1.14 -16.77
C ASP A 29 0.87 1.85 -16.16
N LYS A 30 1.70 1.11 -15.43
CA LYS A 30 2.97 1.63 -14.94
C LYS A 30 3.87 2.10 -16.08
N TRP A 31 4.00 1.27 -17.12
CA TRP A 31 4.85 1.62 -18.27
C TRP A 31 4.36 2.88 -19.00
N ILE A 32 3.04 3.03 -19.19
CA ILE A 32 2.44 4.23 -19.79
C ILE A 32 2.76 5.49 -18.97
N ILE A 33 2.67 5.41 -17.65
CA ILE A 33 2.98 6.54 -16.75
C ILE A 33 4.45 6.95 -16.92
N ASP A 34 5.36 6.00 -16.79
CA ASP A 34 6.80 6.24 -16.85
C ASP A 34 7.21 6.84 -18.20
N ILE A 35 6.74 6.24 -19.31
CA ILE A 35 7.11 6.70 -20.65
C ILE A 35 6.49 8.06 -21.00
N THR A 36 5.25 8.32 -20.56
CA THR A 36 4.57 9.59 -20.83
C THR A 36 5.20 10.74 -20.05
N HIS A 37 5.58 10.51 -18.80
CA HIS A 37 6.31 11.49 -18.00
C HIS A 37 7.58 11.95 -18.71
N GLU A 38 8.38 10.99 -19.16
CA GLU A 38 9.70 11.23 -19.77
C GLU A 38 9.59 11.90 -21.14
N LEU A 39 8.67 11.44 -22.00
CA LEU A 39 8.43 12.10 -23.29
C LEU A 39 7.86 13.52 -23.16
N ASN A 40 7.10 13.81 -22.10
CA ASN A 40 6.58 15.15 -21.84
C ASN A 40 7.66 16.13 -21.39
N LEU A 41 8.73 15.67 -20.71
CA LEU A 41 9.88 16.51 -20.37
C LEU A 41 10.59 17.05 -21.62
N VAL A 42 10.60 16.27 -22.70
CA VAL A 42 11.21 16.61 -23.99
C VAL A 42 10.31 17.52 -24.83
N LYS A 43 9.03 17.70 -24.44
CA LYS A 43 8.02 18.49 -25.18
C LYS A 43 7.84 18.06 -26.65
N LEU A 44 7.92 16.75 -26.92
CA LEU A 44 7.65 16.22 -28.25
C LEU A 44 6.18 16.35 -28.61
N ASP A 45 5.90 16.63 -29.89
CA ASP A 45 4.54 16.49 -30.42
C ASP A 45 4.15 15.01 -30.58
N ASP A 46 2.88 14.76 -30.86
CA ASP A 46 2.35 13.41 -30.95
C ASP A 46 2.98 12.58 -32.08
N SER A 47 3.32 13.19 -33.21
CA SER A 47 3.96 12.50 -34.33
C SER A 47 5.36 12.00 -33.96
N HIS A 48 6.15 12.86 -33.32
CA HIS A 48 7.48 12.49 -32.82
C HIS A 48 7.40 11.47 -31.68
N LYS A 49 6.43 11.60 -30.77
CA LYS A 49 6.20 10.60 -29.71
C LYS A 49 5.92 9.22 -30.31
N LEU A 50 5.07 9.14 -31.34
CA LEU A 50 4.76 7.87 -32.01
C LEU A 50 5.95 7.29 -32.78
N ALA A 51 6.77 8.13 -33.41
CA ALA A 51 8.00 7.66 -34.05
C ALA A 51 9.00 7.08 -33.03
N VAL A 52 9.15 7.76 -31.89
CA VAL A 52 10.07 7.35 -30.81
C VAL A 52 9.55 6.11 -30.09
N ILE A 53 8.25 6.02 -29.79
CA ILE A 53 7.69 4.94 -28.96
C ILE A 53 7.89 3.56 -29.58
N GLN A 54 7.90 3.47 -30.91
CA GLN A 54 8.17 2.21 -31.61
C GLN A 54 9.50 1.58 -31.16
N THR A 55 10.51 2.39 -30.79
CA THR A 55 11.81 1.89 -30.31
C THR A 55 11.75 1.28 -28.91
N TYR A 56 10.78 1.68 -28.09
CA TYR A 56 10.56 1.20 -26.72
C TYR A 56 9.55 0.05 -26.62
N LEU A 57 8.88 -0.28 -27.72
CA LEU A 57 8.09 -1.51 -27.81
C LEU A 57 8.99 -2.68 -28.21
N ASP A 58 8.73 -3.86 -27.67
CA ASP A 58 9.40 -5.11 -28.02
C ASP A 58 8.39 -6.24 -28.16
N GLY A 59 8.83 -7.42 -28.59
CA GLY A 59 8.03 -8.65 -28.54
C GLY A 59 6.65 -8.55 -29.23
N ASP A 60 5.60 -8.85 -28.46
CA ASP A 60 4.22 -8.85 -28.94
C ASP A 60 3.65 -7.44 -29.06
N ALA A 61 4.04 -6.52 -28.16
CA ALA A 61 3.66 -5.12 -28.24
C ALA A 61 4.16 -4.42 -29.50
N ARG A 62 5.40 -4.68 -29.92
CA ARG A 62 5.94 -4.15 -31.18
C ARG A 62 5.19 -4.68 -32.40
N ARG A 63 4.88 -5.98 -32.40
CA ARG A 63 4.12 -6.63 -33.49
C ARG A 63 2.71 -6.07 -33.58
N TRP A 64 2.02 -5.97 -32.46
CA TRP A 64 0.71 -5.33 -32.37
C TRP A 64 0.74 -3.89 -32.88
N TYR A 65 1.70 -3.07 -32.44
CA TYR A 65 1.77 -1.68 -32.86
C TYR A 65 1.97 -1.55 -34.38
N THR A 66 2.87 -2.36 -34.94
CA THR A 66 3.13 -2.38 -36.40
C THR A 66 1.88 -2.75 -37.20
N ASN A 67 1.09 -3.72 -36.72
CA ASN A 67 -0.16 -4.13 -37.36
C ASN A 67 -1.28 -3.09 -37.27
N ASN A 68 -1.20 -2.18 -36.30
CA ASN A 68 -2.23 -1.17 -36.03
C ASN A 68 -1.78 0.26 -36.36
N LEU A 69 -0.66 0.46 -37.06
CA LEU A 69 -0.08 1.77 -37.38
C LEU A 69 -1.09 2.76 -37.98
N GLN A 70 -1.98 2.27 -38.86
CA GLN A 70 -2.97 3.08 -39.54
C GLN A 70 -4.02 3.69 -38.59
N MET A 71 -4.19 3.14 -37.38
CA MET A 71 -5.13 3.65 -36.37
C MET A 71 -4.46 4.63 -35.38
N MET A 72 -3.13 4.65 -35.32
CA MET A 72 -2.36 5.40 -34.32
C MET A 72 -2.07 6.82 -34.80
N HIS A 73 -3.09 7.68 -34.80
CA HIS A 73 -2.97 9.05 -35.32
C HIS A 73 -2.47 10.08 -34.29
N ASN A 74 -2.62 9.78 -33.00
CA ASN A 74 -2.23 10.67 -31.92
C ASN A 74 -1.85 9.87 -30.66
N TRP A 75 -1.17 10.53 -29.73
CA TRP A 75 -0.63 9.89 -28.53
C TRP A 75 -1.74 9.30 -27.66
N ALA A 76 -2.85 10.03 -27.50
CA ALA A 76 -3.99 9.60 -26.70
C ALA A 76 -4.62 8.31 -27.23
N THR A 77 -4.77 8.19 -28.55
CA THR A 77 -5.30 6.98 -29.20
C THR A 77 -4.37 5.81 -28.97
N PHE A 78 -3.06 6.00 -29.17
CA PHE A 78 -2.08 4.96 -28.87
C PHE A 78 -2.17 4.44 -27.43
N LEU A 79 -2.18 5.33 -26.44
CA LEU A 79 -2.27 4.93 -25.03
C LEU A 79 -3.55 4.14 -24.72
N ARG A 80 -4.68 4.58 -25.26
CA ARG A 80 -5.97 3.91 -25.07
C ARG A 80 -5.95 2.49 -25.63
N GLU A 81 -5.51 2.33 -26.87
CA GLU A 81 -5.53 1.04 -27.57
C GLU A 81 -4.47 0.09 -26.99
N LEU A 82 -3.31 0.61 -26.58
CA LEU A 82 -2.26 -0.16 -25.93
C LEU A 82 -2.76 -0.72 -24.60
N ARG A 83 -3.37 0.14 -23.77
CA ARG A 83 -4.02 -0.28 -22.53
C ARG A 83 -5.09 -1.32 -22.81
N ALA A 84 -6.02 -1.05 -23.73
CA ALA A 84 -7.10 -2.00 -24.05
C ALA A 84 -6.57 -3.38 -24.50
N THR A 85 -5.44 -3.42 -25.21
CA THR A 85 -4.87 -4.67 -25.72
C THR A 85 -4.06 -5.42 -24.65
N PHE A 86 -3.28 -4.71 -23.85
CA PHE A 86 -2.30 -5.32 -22.93
C PHE A 86 -2.63 -5.15 -21.45
N SER A 87 -3.79 -4.59 -21.11
CA SER A 87 -4.33 -4.66 -19.75
C SER A 87 -4.61 -6.11 -19.41
N SER A 88 -3.64 -6.74 -18.78
CA SER A 88 -3.74 -8.10 -18.29
C SER A 88 -4.79 -8.14 -17.18
N SER A 89 -5.89 -8.86 -17.40
CA SER A 89 -6.84 -9.16 -16.32
C SER A 89 -6.06 -9.80 -15.16
N PHE A 90 -5.14 -10.72 -15.47
CA PHE A 90 -4.32 -11.41 -14.48
C PHE A 90 -3.51 -10.44 -13.59
N SER A 91 -3.01 -9.33 -14.14
CA SER A 91 -2.35 -8.28 -13.34
C SER A 91 -3.34 -7.61 -12.38
N LYS A 92 -4.54 -7.30 -12.85
CA LYS A 92 -5.62 -6.75 -12.00
C LYS A 92 -6.08 -7.75 -10.93
N GLU A 93 -6.33 -9.01 -11.29
CA GLU A 93 -6.70 -10.05 -10.34
C GLU A 93 -5.59 -10.31 -9.29
N ALA A 94 -4.33 -10.27 -9.71
CA ALA A 94 -3.19 -10.35 -8.80
C ALA A 94 -3.15 -9.14 -7.85
N ALA A 95 -3.37 -7.92 -8.36
CA ALA A 95 -3.44 -6.71 -7.55
C ALA A 95 -4.59 -6.76 -6.53
N ILE A 96 -5.78 -7.25 -6.92
CA ILE A 96 -6.92 -7.47 -6.01
C ILE A 96 -6.53 -8.43 -4.88
N LYS A 97 -5.88 -9.56 -5.21
CA LYS A 97 -5.40 -10.50 -4.19
C LYS A 97 -4.33 -9.88 -3.30
N GLN A 98 -3.42 -9.09 -3.87
CA GLN A 98 -2.34 -8.45 -3.12
C GLN A 98 -2.88 -7.39 -2.15
N ILE A 99 -3.76 -6.48 -2.61
CA ILE A 99 -4.30 -5.41 -1.75
C ILE A 99 -5.09 -5.97 -0.56
N GLY A 100 -5.84 -7.06 -0.77
CA GLY A 100 -6.62 -7.71 0.29
C GLY A 100 -5.77 -8.44 1.33
N ASN A 101 -4.58 -8.91 0.94
CA ASN A 101 -3.65 -9.62 1.83
C ASN A 101 -2.54 -8.74 2.38
N ARG A 102 -2.41 -7.49 1.93
CA ARG A 102 -1.34 -6.59 2.33
C ARG A 102 -1.53 -6.18 3.78
N GLN A 103 -0.50 -6.42 4.59
CA GLN A 103 -0.41 -6.05 6.00
C GLN A 103 0.84 -5.18 6.17
N GLN A 104 0.77 -4.15 7.01
CA GLN A 104 1.92 -3.33 7.35
C GLN A 104 2.91 -4.15 8.21
N HIS A 105 4.14 -4.31 7.74
CA HIS A 105 5.16 -5.09 8.44
C HIS A 105 5.68 -4.38 9.70
N ILE A 106 6.09 -5.13 10.73
CA ILE A 106 6.50 -4.56 12.04
C ILE A 106 7.56 -3.44 11.94
N ASN A 107 8.51 -3.56 11.02
CA ASN A 107 9.59 -2.58 10.80
C ASN A 107 9.35 -1.63 9.61
N GLU A 108 8.17 -1.69 9.00
CA GLU A 108 7.80 -0.84 7.87
C GLU A 108 7.14 0.45 8.36
N THR A 109 7.56 1.59 7.81
CA THR A 109 6.93 2.89 8.11
C THR A 109 5.53 2.96 7.51
N VAL A 110 4.64 3.72 8.14
CA VAL A 110 3.28 3.86 7.65
C VAL A 110 3.22 4.54 6.28
N PHE A 111 4.17 5.41 5.98
CA PHE A 111 4.29 6.05 4.67
C PHE A 111 4.59 5.04 3.57
N HIS A 112 5.54 4.13 3.77
CA HIS A 112 5.87 3.12 2.76
C HIS A 112 4.67 2.19 2.49
N TYR A 113 4.03 1.71 3.56
CA TYR A 113 2.81 0.92 3.45
C TYR A 113 1.70 1.66 2.68
N TYR A 114 1.48 2.93 3.00
CA TYR A 114 0.49 3.76 2.32
C TYR A 114 0.77 3.88 0.83
N THR A 115 2.02 4.18 0.44
CA THR A 115 2.40 4.30 -0.97
C THR A 115 2.13 3.01 -1.73
N ASP A 116 2.55 1.86 -1.19
CA ASP A 116 2.29 0.56 -1.81
C ASP A 116 0.79 0.28 -1.98
N MET A 117 -0.01 0.62 -0.97
CA MET A 117 -1.46 0.44 -1.03
C MET A 117 -2.12 1.34 -2.09
N MET A 118 -1.63 2.57 -2.27
CA MET A 118 -2.11 3.46 -3.33
C MET A 118 -1.71 2.97 -4.72
N GLU A 119 -0.51 2.41 -4.87
CA GLU A 119 -0.10 1.77 -6.13
C GLU A 119 -1.00 0.58 -6.47
N LEU A 120 -1.26 -0.32 -5.50
CA LEU A 120 -2.15 -1.46 -5.69
C LEU A 120 -3.58 -1.00 -6.03
N ALA A 121 -4.10 0.01 -5.34
CA ALA A 121 -5.41 0.57 -5.63
C ALA A 121 -5.49 1.09 -7.08
N ASN A 122 -4.48 1.84 -7.52
CA ASN A 122 -4.42 2.36 -8.88
C ASN A 122 -4.34 1.26 -9.96
N ARG A 123 -3.63 0.16 -9.70
CA ARG A 123 -3.56 -0.99 -10.62
C ARG A 123 -4.90 -1.73 -10.74
N ILE A 124 -5.73 -1.71 -9.70
CA ILE A 124 -7.06 -2.33 -9.71
C ILE A 124 -8.04 -1.43 -10.46
N ASP A 125 -8.08 -0.16 -10.04
CA ASP A 125 -8.94 0.88 -10.59
C ASP A 125 -8.38 2.26 -10.22
N HIS A 126 -7.93 3.02 -11.22
CA HIS A 126 -7.47 4.40 -11.05
C HIS A 126 -8.51 5.33 -10.43
N GLN A 127 -9.80 5.00 -10.55
CA GLN A 127 -10.91 5.76 -9.99
C GLN A 127 -11.50 5.09 -8.73
N MET A 128 -10.77 4.16 -8.11
CA MET A 128 -11.19 3.54 -6.86
C MET A 128 -11.56 4.60 -5.83
N ASN A 129 -12.77 4.48 -5.27
CA ASN A 129 -13.30 5.46 -4.33
C ASN A 129 -12.49 5.48 -3.02
N ASP A 130 -12.54 6.64 -2.34
CA ASP A 130 -11.75 6.89 -1.15
C ASP A 130 -12.17 6.00 0.03
N GLU A 131 -13.47 5.70 0.16
CA GLU A 131 -14.00 4.82 1.21
C GLU A 131 -13.37 3.42 1.14
N LEU A 132 -13.30 2.83 -0.05
CA LEU A 132 -12.72 1.51 -0.26
C LEU A 132 -11.19 1.53 -0.04
N LYS A 133 -10.51 2.58 -0.48
CA LYS A 133 -9.08 2.78 -0.19
C LYS A 133 -8.82 2.83 1.31
N VAL A 134 -9.61 3.61 2.06
CA VAL A 134 -9.50 3.70 3.53
C VAL A 134 -9.79 2.37 4.19
N ALA A 135 -10.79 1.61 3.71
CA ALA A 135 -11.12 0.29 4.23
C ALA A 135 -9.94 -0.70 4.08
N TYR A 136 -9.30 -0.76 2.91
CA TYR A 136 -8.11 -1.58 2.69
C TYR A 136 -6.94 -1.13 3.58
N LEU A 137 -6.64 0.17 3.59
CA LEU A 137 -5.58 0.76 4.41
C LEU A 137 -5.73 0.41 5.89
N THR A 138 -6.95 0.55 6.42
CA THR A 138 -7.26 0.30 7.83
C THR A 138 -7.24 -1.20 8.17
N THR A 139 -7.61 -2.05 7.21
CA THR A 139 -7.61 -3.51 7.40
C THR A 139 -6.19 -4.01 7.67
N GLY A 140 -5.23 -3.62 6.83
CA GLY A 140 -3.83 -4.05 6.92
C GLY A 140 -2.93 -3.27 7.88
N LEU A 141 -3.44 -2.20 8.50
CA LEU A 141 -2.65 -1.34 9.39
C LEU A 141 -2.22 -2.09 10.68
N LYS A 142 -1.01 -1.81 11.16
CA LYS A 142 -0.50 -2.33 12.44
C LYS A 142 -1.47 -2.04 13.59
N ILE A 143 -1.64 -3.03 14.47
CA ILE A 143 -2.55 -2.93 15.63
C ILE A 143 -2.18 -1.75 16.54
N SER A 144 -0.90 -1.42 16.71
CA SER A 144 -0.45 -0.28 17.53
C SER A 144 -1.06 1.03 17.04
N LEU A 145 -1.00 1.29 15.73
CA LEU A 145 -1.52 2.51 15.10
C LEU A 145 -3.03 2.47 14.88
N LYS A 146 -3.59 1.28 14.65
CA LYS A 146 -4.97 1.08 14.20
C LYS A 146 -6.02 1.63 15.15
N LYS A 147 -5.78 1.57 16.45
CA LYS A 147 -6.73 2.09 17.46
C LYS A 147 -6.94 3.59 17.31
N GLU A 148 -5.87 4.36 17.16
CA GLU A 148 -5.96 5.81 17.09
C GLU A 148 -6.45 6.29 15.72
N VAL A 149 -6.02 5.64 14.64
CA VAL A 149 -6.55 5.93 13.29
C VAL A 149 -8.07 5.69 13.23
N LEU A 150 -8.57 4.57 13.77
CA LEU A 150 -10.01 4.28 13.81
C LEU A 150 -10.80 5.27 14.67
N ARG A 151 -10.22 5.80 15.75
CA ARG A 151 -10.85 6.83 16.59
C ARG A 151 -11.13 8.10 15.78
N ASN A 152 -10.19 8.49 14.92
CA ASN A 152 -10.27 9.70 14.12
C ASN A 152 -11.11 9.52 12.83
N LYS A 153 -11.55 8.30 12.51
CA LYS A 153 -12.49 7.98 11.41
C LYS A 153 -12.14 8.65 10.08
N PRO A 154 -10.95 8.39 9.51
CA PRO A 154 -10.57 8.97 8.22
C PRO A 154 -11.60 8.64 7.14
N GLN A 155 -11.96 9.62 6.32
CA GLN A 155 -12.84 9.46 5.16
C GLN A 155 -12.04 9.43 3.85
N THR A 156 -10.81 9.93 3.88
CA THR A 156 -9.92 9.98 2.71
C THR A 156 -8.57 9.32 3.00
N PRO A 157 -7.85 8.84 1.96
CA PRO A 157 -6.47 8.37 2.11
C PRO A 157 -5.53 9.43 2.71
N ALA A 158 -5.77 10.71 2.40
CA ALA A 158 -5.00 11.83 2.93
C ALA A 158 -5.18 12.03 4.44
N GLU A 159 -6.41 11.89 4.94
CA GLU A 159 -6.68 11.90 6.38
C GLU A 159 -6.07 10.68 7.07
N PHE A 160 -6.21 9.50 6.46
CA PHE A 160 -5.63 8.26 6.98
C PHE A 160 -4.12 8.41 7.22
N ILE A 161 -3.36 8.85 6.21
CA ILE A 161 -1.91 8.92 6.33
C ILE A 161 -1.49 9.97 7.37
N LYS A 162 -2.22 11.08 7.47
CA LYS A 162 -1.99 12.10 8.50
C LYS A 162 -2.12 11.50 9.91
N TYR A 163 -3.27 10.89 10.22
CA TYR A 163 -3.51 10.32 11.55
C TYR A 163 -2.52 9.20 11.89
N ALA A 164 -2.20 8.37 10.92
CA ALA A 164 -1.31 7.24 11.15
C ALA A 164 0.16 7.68 11.34
N GLN A 165 0.61 8.72 10.64
CA GLN A 165 1.93 9.32 10.85
C GLN A 165 2.04 10.07 12.18
N ASP A 166 0.99 10.76 12.59
CA ASP A 166 0.97 11.44 13.88
C ASP A 166 1.12 10.43 15.03
N GLU A 167 0.44 9.28 14.96
CA GLU A 167 0.59 8.20 15.92
C GLU A 167 1.98 7.52 15.85
N GLU A 168 2.51 7.26 14.65
CA GLU A 168 3.84 6.66 14.48
C GLU A 168 4.96 7.51 15.10
N LYS A 169 4.82 8.84 15.05
CA LYS A 169 5.75 9.79 15.72
C LYS A 169 5.64 9.72 17.24
N LEU A 170 4.44 9.52 17.78
CA LEU A 170 4.23 9.38 19.23
C LEU A 170 4.84 8.08 19.75
N ASP A 171 4.56 6.95 19.08
CA ASP A 171 5.09 5.63 19.43
C ASP A 171 6.63 5.61 19.43
N SER A 172 7.25 6.22 18.42
CA SER A 172 8.71 6.31 18.32
C SER A 172 9.33 7.21 19.39
N SER A 173 8.65 8.31 19.76
CA SER A 173 9.10 9.20 20.84
C SER A 173 9.06 8.50 22.20
N ILE A 174 7.99 7.76 22.50
CA ILE A 174 7.84 6.99 23.75
C ILE A 174 8.91 5.90 23.84
N THR A 175 9.14 5.15 22.75
CA THR A 175 10.15 4.09 22.71
C THR A 175 11.56 4.63 22.96
N THR A 176 11.87 5.83 22.44
CA THR A 176 13.15 6.51 22.66
C THR A 176 13.30 6.96 24.12
N GLN A 177 12.25 7.51 24.72
CA GLN A 177 12.25 7.92 26.13
C GLN A 177 12.46 6.74 27.08
N ILE A 178 11.72 5.63 26.89
CA ILE A 178 11.87 4.41 27.71
C ILE A 178 13.29 3.82 27.58
N SER A 179 13.85 3.82 26.38
CA SER A 179 15.22 3.33 26.15
C SER A 179 16.29 4.19 26.84
N ASN A 180 16.03 5.50 26.96
CA ASN A 180 16.91 6.43 27.67
C ASN A 180 16.76 6.34 29.20
N ASP A 181 15.54 6.15 29.71
CA ASP A 181 15.28 5.99 31.15
C ASP A 181 15.81 4.66 31.71
N ASN A 182 15.80 3.58 30.92
CA ASN A 182 16.37 2.29 31.33
C ASN A 182 17.91 2.28 31.47
N ARG A 183 18.60 3.37 31.10
CA ARG A 183 20.04 3.57 31.40
C ARG A 183 20.30 4.15 32.80
N LEU A 184 19.25 4.46 33.57
CA LEU A 184 19.34 4.90 34.97
C LEU A 184 18.89 3.79 35.95
N THR A 185 19.17 2.53 35.63
CA THR A 185 19.02 1.44 36.62
C THR A 185 20.08 1.60 37.70
N ILE A 186 19.67 2.20 38.82
CA ILE A 186 20.42 2.20 40.07
C ILE A 186 20.70 0.72 40.42
N PRO A 187 21.96 0.31 40.66
CA PRO A 187 22.27 -1.04 41.13
C PRO A 187 21.50 -1.33 42.41
N ILE A 188 20.81 -2.47 42.48
CA ILE A 188 19.95 -2.91 43.60
C ILE A 188 20.76 -3.26 44.87
N ASP A 189 22.07 -3.01 44.91
CA ASP A 189 22.94 -3.45 46.01
C ASP A 189 23.19 -2.41 47.12
N TYR A 190 22.38 -1.35 47.23
CA TYR A 190 22.61 -0.30 48.25
C TYR A 190 21.39 0.11 49.06
N VAL A 191 20.60 -0.84 49.58
CA VAL A 191 19.78 -0.60 50.78
C VAL A 191 19.80 -1.84 51.69
N ALA A 192 21.00 -2.26 52.09
CA ALA A 192 21.19 -3.30 53.10
C ALA A 192 22.18 -2.86 54.19
N SER A 193 22.00 -1.66 54.75
CA SER A 193 22.50 -1.38 56.10
C SER A 193 22.01 -0.02 56.60
N SER A 194 21.36 -0.06 57.77
CA SER A 194 21.14 1.07 58.68
C SER A 194 19.85 1.88 58.50
N VAL A 195 18.72 1.29 58.92
CA VAL A 195 17.85 1.85 59.98
C VAL A 195 17.16 0.68 60.72
N ARG A 196 17.60 0.37 61.94
CA ARG A 196 16.75 -0.22 63.00
C ARG A 196 15.87 0.94 63.50
N SER A 197 14.55 0.86 63.67
CA SER A 197 13.80 0.08 64.66
C SER A 197 12.26 0.28 64.43
N PRO A 198 11.34 -0.16 65.32
CA PRO A 198 10.13 -0.92 64.93
C PRO A 198 8.83 -0.08 65.03
N LEU A 199 7.71 -0.60 64.51
CA LEU A 199 6.36 -0.59 65.12
C LEU A 199 5.24 -0.90 64.08
N LEU A 200 4.37 -1.83 64.49
CA LEU A 200 2.92 -1.92 64.22
C LEU A 200 2.39 -2.51 62.89
N ARG A 201 2.38 -3.85 62.87
CA ARG A 201 1.21 -4.75 62.81
C ARG A 201 -0.19 -4.13 62.55
N ALA A 202 -0.79 -4.49 61.42
CA ALA A 202 -2.19 -4.94 61.24
C ALA A 202 -2.29 -5.57 59.83
N SER A 203 -2.36 -6.90 59.67
CA SER A 203 -3.59 -7.74 59.68
C SER A 203 -4.64 -7.24 58.68
N ASN A 204 -5.30 -8.03 57.84
CA ASN A 204 -5.24 -9.43 57.41
C ASN A 204 -6.36 -9.55 56.34
N ASN A 205 -6.22 -10.48 55.39
CA ASN A 205 -7.29 -11.18 54.67
C ASN A 205 -8.17 -10.40 53.67
N LEU A 206 -8.05 -10.75 52.37
CA LEU A 206 -9.14 -11.44 51.66
C LEU A 206 -8.55 -12.19 50.45
N SER A 207 -8.10 -13.42 50.70
CA SER A 207 -8.05 -14.46 49.68
C SER A 207 -9.47 -14.82 49.23
N SER A 208 -9.58 -15.43 48.05
CA SER A 208 -10.73 -16.20 47.57
C SER A 208 -12.03 -15.45 47.27
N PHE A 209 -12.14 -14.85 46.08
CA PHE A 209 -13.42 -14.75 45.39
C PHE A 209 -13.21 -14.69 43.86
N ARG A 210 -13.89 -15.57 43.13
CA ARG A 210 -14.02 -15.67 41.65
C ARG A 210 -12.91 -16.38 40.87
N GLN A 211 -12.72 -17.64 41.23
CA GLN A 211 -12.51 -18.69 40.23
C GLN A 211 -13.84 -19.46 40.10
N GLN A 212 -14.74 -18.99 39.23
CA GLN A 212 -15.90 -19.73 38.68
C GLN A 212 -16.66 -18.82 37.70
N HIS A 213 -17.08 -19.39 36.57
CA HIS A 213 -17.74 -18.81 35.38
C HIS A 213 -16.85 -18.53 34.15
N ARG A 214 -16.45 -19.61 33.47
CA ARG A 214 -16.44 -19.67 31.99
C ARG A 214 -17.00 -21.01 31.51
N GLN A 215 -18.32 -21.11 31.49
CA GLN A 215 -19.09 -21.84 30.47
C GLN A 215 -20.02 -20.76 29.92
N SER A 216 -19.89 -20.32 28.67
CA SER A 216 -20.67 -20.72 27.48
C SER A 216 -20.42 -19.54 26.51
N TYR A 217 -20.16 -19.62 25.21
CA TYR A 217 -21.05 -20.00 24.12
C TYR A 217 -20.20 -19.74 22.85
N TYR A 218 -19.95 -20.74 22.01
CA TYR A 218 -19.47 -20.54 20.64
C TYR A 218 -20.65 -20.80 19.70
N PRO A 219 -21.08 -19.86 18.85
CA PRO A 219 -21.92 -20.20 17.72
C PRO A 219 -21.05 -20.55 16.51
N SER A 220 -21.24 -21.76 15.99
CA SER A 220 -20.70 -22.22 14.71
C SER A 220 -21.26 -21.41 13.53
N PRO A 221 -20.50 -21.18 12.44
CA PRO A 221 -21.04 -20.57 11.23
C PRO A 221 -21.97 -21.54 10.49
N GLN A 222 -23.22 -21.15 10.24
CA GLN A 222 -24.13 -21.88 9.37
C GLN A 222 -23.76 -21.63 7.90
N TYR A 223 -23.56 -22.73 7.16
CA TYR A 223 -23.41 -22.77 5.72
C TYR A 223 -24.74 -22.40 5.05
N TYR A 224 -24.73 -21.37 4.20
CA TYR A 224 -25.85 -21.12 3.27
C TYR A 224 -25.73 -22.08 2.09
N SER A 225 -26.63 -23.06 2.04
CA SER A 225 -26.90 -23.90 0.87
C SER A 225 -27.77 -23.14 -0.14
N ALA A 226 -27.30 -23.07 -1.38
CA ALA A 226 -28.04 -22.58 -2.53
C ALA A 226 -29.24 -23.49 -2.84
N ASN A 227 -30.44 -22.94 -2.90
CA ASN A 227 -31.59 -23.59 -3.51
C ASN A 227 -31.69 -23.14 -4.97
N LEU A 228 -31.32 -24.04 -5.88
CA LEU A 228 -31.72 -24.03 -7.28
C LEU A 228 -33.11 -24.69 -7.37
N THR A 229 -34.12 -23.89 -7.69
CA THR A 229 -35.38 -24.34 -8.30
C THR A 229 -35.64 -23.33 -9.41
N ASP A 230 -35.24 -23.66 -10.64
CA ASP A 230 -36.11 -24.29 -11.64
C ASP A 230 -37.44 -23.54 -11.79
N ASN A 231 -37.49 -22.73 -12.86
CA ASN A 231 -38.72 -22.26 -13.45
C ASN A 231 -38.51 -22.23 -14.97
N SER A 232 -38.75 -23.38 -15.58
CA SER A 232 -39.40 -23.44 -16.88
C SER A 232 -40.67 -22.58 -16.88
N LEU A 233 -40.88 -21.78 -17.93
CA LEU A 233 -42.16 -21.64 -18.65
C LEU A 233 -41.98 -20.64 -19.81
N VAL A 234 -42.18 -21.17 -21.02
CA VAL A 234 -42.85 -20.61 -22.22
C VAL A 234 -42.51 -19.18 -22.66
#